data_AF-A4RWY3-F1
#
_entry.id   AF-A4RWY3-F1
#
_cell.length_a   1.000
_cell.length_b   1.000
_cell.length_c   1.000
_cell.angle_alpha   90.00
_cell.angle_beta   90.00
_cell.angle_gamma   90.00
#
_symmetry.space_group_name_H-M   'P 1'
#
loop_
_entity.id
_entity.type
_entity.pdbx_description
1 polymer ?
#
loop_
_entity_poly.entity_id
_entity_poly.type
_entity_poly.pdbx_seq_one_letter_code
_entity_poly.pdbx_strand_id
1 'polypeptide(L)'
;MMEDDARTYETDDSDGSDTVTALIERTTETEKITRDYCATEDSARERTGDANASDAMIEALEGKIKACEGASASGKGAQALYAKKAAAETALGKLSDALTSSKRVIEIAPLWFRGYVLLSEVTLRQCCDSSSVNDVDAAKEIAKAALERALFLEPNVSKDSKFLSLCAKIGAMSAS
;
A
#
# COMPACT_ATOMS: atom_id res chain seq x y z
N MET A 1 17.45 61.24 27.02
CA MET A 1 16.06 60.95 26.63
C MET A 1 16.07 60.62 25.16
N MET A 2 15.63 59.40 24.85
CA MET A 2 15.38 58.75 23.56
C MET A 2 16.52 58.65 22.53
N GLU A 3 16.99 57.42 22.38
CA GLU A 3 17.61 56.80 21.21
C GLU A 3 16.52 56.57 20.15
N ASP A 4 16.84 56.73 18.86
CA ASP A 4 16.00 56.22 17.75
C ASP A 4 16.92 55.54 16.72
N ASP A 5 17.10 54.22 16.92
CA ASP A 5 17.71 53.27 15.99
C ASP A 5 16.69 52.88 14.91
N ALA A 6 16.93 53.30 13.66
CA ALA A 6 16.20 52.79 12.50
C ALA A 6 16.73 51.41 12.11
N ARG A 7 16.16 50.35 12.71
CA ARG A 7 16.43 48.95 12.33
C ARG A 7 15.57 48.59 11.10
N THR A 8 16.20 48.42 9.95
CA THR A 8 15.59 47.86 8.74
C THR A 8 15.23 46.40 8.98
N TYR A 9 13.95 46.07 8.85
CA TYR A 9 13.47 44.69 8.86
C TYR A 9 13.64 44.12 7.45
N GLU A 10 14.63 43.25 7.27
CA GLU A 10 14.71 42.35 6.11
C GLU A 10 13.54 41.37 6.25
N THR A 11 12.60 41.42 5.30
CA THR A 11 11.57 40.39 5.14
C THR A 11 12.20 39.16 4.49
N ASP A 12 12.34 38.12 5.31
CA ASP A 12 12.82 36.79 4.95
C ASP A 12 11.72 36.06 4.14
N ASP A 13 11.64 36.40 2.85
CA ASP A 13 10.86 35.66 1.86
C ASP A 13 11.74 34.50 1.35
N SER A 14 11.52 33.27 1.85
CA SER A 14 11.60 32.02 1.07
C SER A 14 11.86 30.78 1.94
N ASP A 15 10.81 29.99 2.23
CA ASP A 15 10.96 28.51 2.32
C ASP A 15 9.65 27.72 2.10
N GLY A 16 8.66 28.32 1.43
CA GLY A 16 7.39 27.63 1.13
C GLY A 16 7.44 26.71 -0.09
N SER A 17 8.46 26.88 -0.93
CA SER A 17 8.58 26.19 -2.23
C SER A 17 9.13 24.77 -2.09
N ASP A 18 10.03 24.54 -1.13
CA ASP A 18 10.75 23.27 -1.00
C ASP A 18 9.85 22.14 -0.48
N THR A 19 8.86 22.47 0.35
CA THR A 19 7.92 21.47 0.87
C THR A 19 6.93 20.98 -0.18
N VAL A 20 6.40 21.90 -1.00
CA VAL A 20 5.44 21.58 -2.08
C VAL A 20 6.14 20.81 -3.20
N THR A 21 7.35 21.21 -3.56
CA THR A 21 8.16 20.53 -4.58
C THR A 21 8.52 19.11 -4.12
N ALA A 22 8.96 18.93 -2.87
CA ALA A 22 9.24 17.61 -2.31
C ALA A 22 7.98 16.72 -2.20
N LEU A 23 6.81 17.32 -1.97
CA LEU A 23 5.51 16.61 -1.98
C LEU A 23 5.16 16.14 -3.39
N ILE A 24 5.33 16.98 -4.42
CA ILE A 24 5.06 16.65 -5.82
C ILE A 24 6.04 15.59 -6.34
N GLU A 25 7.32 15.67 -5.98
CA GLU A 25 8.30 14.64 -6.33
C GLU A 25 7.99 13.30 -5.65
N ARG A 26 7.52 13.32 -4.39
CA ARG A 26 7.06 12.11 -3.70
C ARG A 26 5.83 11.49 -4.35
N THR A 27 4.85 12.30 -4.78
CA THR A 27 3.64 11.77 -5.43
C THR A 27 3.97 11.15 -6.79
N THR A 28 4.78 11.82 -7.61
CA THR A 28 5.18 11.33 -8.95
C THR A 28 6.05 10.07 -8.90
N GLU A 29 6.94 9.95 -7.91
CA GLU A 29 7.71 8.72 -7.69
C GLU A 29 6.81 7.55 -7.22
N THR A 30 5.81 7.85 -6.40
CA THR A 30 4.78 6.88 -5.97
C THR A 30 3.90 6.43 -7.14
N GLU A 31 3.52 7.34 -8.04
CA GLU A 31 2.77 7.03 -9.27
C GLU A 31 3.57 6.12 -10.22
N LYS A 32 4.87 6.36 -10.36
CA LYS A 32 5.75 5.52 -11.19
C LYS A 32 5.85 4.10 -10.65
N ILE A 33 6.03 3.96 -9.32
CA ILE A 33 6.05 2.65 -8.64
C ILE A 33 4.68 1.95 -8.73
N THR A 34 3.59 2.70 -8.66
CA THR A 34 2.22 2.19 -8.83
C THR A 34 2.01 1.61 -10.23
N ARG A 35 2.45 2.32 -11.27
CA ARG A 35 2.34 1.86 -12.67
C ARG A 35 3.09 0.55 -12.91
N ASP A 36 4.31 0.44 -12.39
CA ASP A 36 5.14 -0.76 -12.54
C ASP A 36 4.58 -1.97 -11.77
N TYR A 37 3.85 -1.75 -10.66
CA TYR A 37 3.17 -2.82 -9.93
C TYR A 37 1.92 -3.33 -10.67
N CYS A 38 1.07 -2.42 -11.18
CA CYS A 38 -0.14 -2.78 -11.93
C CYS A 38 0.18 -3.65 -13.16
N ALA A 39 1.28 -3.39 -13.87
CA ALA A 39 1.72 -4.19 -15.01
C ALA A 39 2.10 -5.64 -14.64
N THR A 40 2.48 -5.90 -13.37
CA THR A 40 2.92 -7.23 -12.93
C THR A 40 1.78 -8.13 -12.44
N GLU A 41 0.63 -7.59 -12.05
CA GLU A 41 -0.52 -8.39 -11.59
C GLU A 41 -1.28 -9.08 -12.72
N ASP A 42 -1.33 -8.51 -13.93
CA ASP A 42 -1.90 -9.19 -15.10
C ASP A 42 -1.11 -10.45 -15.49
N SER A 43 0.19 -10.54 -15.14
CA SER A 43 1.03 -11.71 -15.39
C SER A 43 0.96 -12.81 -14.31
N ALA A 44 0.32 -12.56 -13.16
CA ALA A 44 0.23 -13.54 -12.07
C ALA A 44 -0.94 -14.53 -12.24
N ARG A 45 -1.78 -14.33 -13.27
CA ARG A 45 -3.03 -15.05 -13.46
C ARG A 45 -2.91 -16.17 -14.49
N GLU A 46 -1.88 -17.01 -14.38
CA GLU A 46 -1.85 -18.37 -14.93
C GLU A 46 -0.53 -19.05 -14.53
N ARG A 47 -0.51 -19.71 -13.38
CA ARG A 47 0.37 -20.87 -13.16
C ARG A 47 -0.11 -21.69 -11.97
N THR A 48 -0.97 -22.65 -12.28
CA THR A 48 -1.09 -23.86 -11.48
C THR A 48 0.26 -24.57 -11.46
N GLY A 49 0.80 -24.81 -10.27
CA GLY A 49 1.66 -25.96 -10.00
C GLY A 49 3.16 -25.74 -10.10
N ASP A 50 3.75 -25.11 -9.07
CA ASP A 50 4.89 -25.68 -8.34
C ASP A 50 5.06 -24.92 -7.03
N ALA A 51 4.62 -25.50 -5.91
CA ALA A 51 4.76 -24.87 -4.58
C ALA A 51 6.22 -24.50 -4.28
N ASN A 52 7.18 -25.27 -4.80
CA ASN A 52 8.60 -25.02 -4.61
C ASN A 52 9.06 -23.75 -5.34
N ALA A 53 8.50 -23.45 -6.52
CA ALA A 53 8.86 -22.25 -7.27
C ALA A 53 8.32 -20.97 -6.61
N SER A 54 7.11 -21.04 -6.06
CA SER A 54 6.49 -19.92 -5.33
C SER A 54 7.15 -19.67 -3.97
N ASP A 55 7.57 -20.72 -3.27
CA ASP A 55 8.34 -20.58 -2.02
C ASP A 55 9.74 -20.00 -2.28
N ALA A 56 10.43 -20.48 -3.32
CA ALA A 56 11.70 -19.88 -3.75
C ALA A 56 11.55 -18.40 -4.15
N MET A 57 10.41 -18.02 -4.74
CA MET A 57 10.10 -16.62 -5.05
C MET A 57 9.93 -15.78 -3.77
N ILE A 58 9.24 -16.30 -2.76
CA ILE A 58 9.08 -15.62 -1.46
C ILE A 58 10.44 -15.43 -0.79
N GLU A 59 11.28 -16.47 -0.72
CA GLU A 59 12.63 -16.36 -0.17
C GLU A 59 13.48 -15.33 -0.92
N ALA A 60 13.40 -15.31 -2.26
CA ALA A 60 14.10 -14.33 -3.07
C ALA A 60 13.61 -12.89 -2.80
N LEU A 61 12.32 -12.70 -2.54
CA LEU A 61 11.76 -11.41 -2.14
C LEU A 61 12.26 -11.00 -0.75
N GLU A 62 12.36 -11.93 0.20
CA GLU A 62 12.91 -11.64 1.54
C GLU A 62 14.37 -11.21 1.50
N GLY A 63 15.19 -11.85 0.66
CA GLY A 63 16.58 -11.44 0.44
C GLY A 63 16.67 -10.00 -0.07
N LYS A 64 15.82 -9.63 -1.03
CA LYS A 64 15.75 -8.26 -1.57
C LYS A 64 15.24 -7.25 -0.55
N ILE A 65 14.23 -7.62 0.25
CA ILE A 65 13.69 -6.80 1.33
C ILE A 65 14.78 -6.48 2.34
N LYS A 66 15.51 -7.49 2.82
CA LYS A 66 16.63 -7.31 3.78
C LYS A 66 17.70 -6.37 3.22
N ALA A 67 18.02 -6.50 1.93
CA ALA A 67 18.97 -5.60 1.27
C ALA A 67 18.45 -4.15 1.22
N CYS A 68 17.16 -3.95 0.90
CA CYS A 68 16.55 -2.61 0.85
C CYS A 68 16.43 -1.96 2.24
N GLU A 69 15.99 -2.72 3.25
CA GLU A 69 15.86 -2.21 4.63
C GLU A 69 17.23 -1.93 5.28
N GLY A 70 18.25 -2.73 4.96
CA GLY A 70 19.62 -2.48 5.44
C GLY A 70 20.32 -1.31 4.74
N ALA A 71 19.93 -0.97 3.51
CA ALA A 71 20.60 0.05 2.70
C ALA A 71 19.92 1.44 2.73
N SER A 72 18.64 1.53 3.10
CA SER A 72 17.86 2.77 2.99
C SER A 72 17.15 3.16 4.29
N ALA A 73 17.48 4.33 4.85
CA ALA A 73 16.77 4.90 6.00
C ALA A 73 15.29 5.24 5.70
N SER A 74 14.89 5.30 4.42
CA SER A 74 13.53 5.68 4.01
C SER A 74 12.67 4.51 3.49
N GLY A 75 13.17 3.27 3.45
CA GLY A 75 12.43 2.11 2.96
C GLY A 75 11.94 2.17 1.51
N LYS A 76 12.40 3.13 0.69
CA LYS A 76 11.95 3.32 -0.70
C LYS A 76 12.27 2.07 -1.53
N GLY A 77 11.23 1.47 -2.12
CA GLY A 77 11.30 0.25 -2.92
C GLY A 77 10.97 -1.03 -2.14
N ALA A 78 11.12 -1.02 -0.82
CA ALA A 78 10.74 -2.15 0.03
C ALA A 78 9.23 -2.37 0.02
N GLN A 79 8.41 -1.31 -0.09
CA GLN A 79 6.95 -1.43 -0.14
C GLN A 79 6.48 -2.29 -1.33
N ALA A 80 7.09 -2.14 -2.51
CA ALA A 80 6.72 -2.92 -3.70
C ALA A 80 7.14 -4.39 -3.58
N LEU A 81 8.27 -4.66 -2.90
CA LEU A 81 8.71 -6.01 -2.61
C LEU A 81 7.79 -6.70 -1.60
N TYR A 82 7.40 -6.00 -0.52
CA TYR A 82 6.42 -6.49 0.44
C TYR A 82 5.04 -6.72 -0.20
N ALA A 83 4.60 -5.85 -1.12
CA ALA A 83 3.35 -6.05 -1.85
C ALA A 83 3.38 -7.31 -2.73
N LYS A 84 4.48 -7.53 -3.46
CA LYS A 84 4.69 -8.76 -4.23
C LYS A 84 4.75 -9.99 -3.34
N LYS A 85 5.39 -9.88 -2.17
CA LYS A 85 5.47 -10.96 -1.18
C LYS A 85 4.10 -11.34 -0.66
N ALA A 86 3.32 -10.35 -0.21
CA ALA A 86 1.94 -10.53 0.24
C ALA A 86 1.05 -11.15 -0.85
N ALA A 87 1.17 -10.72 -2.11
CA ALA A 87 0.43 -11.32 -3.21
C ALA A 87 0.80 -12.81 -3.44
N ALA A 88 2.08 -13.15 -3.38
CA ALA A 88 2.55 -14.54 -3.48
C ALA A 88 2.07 -15.40 -2.30
N GLU A 89 2.20 -14.90 -1.07
CA GLU A 89 1.71 -15.54 0.16
C GLU A 89 0.18 -15.77 0.08
N THR A 90 -0.57 -14.79 -0.42
CA THR A 90 -2.02 -14.88 -0.64
C THR A 90 -2.37 -15.96 -1.66
N ALA A 91 -1.63 -16.04 -2.76
CA ALA A 91 -1.83 -17.05 -3.80
C ALA A 91 -1.55 -18.47 -3.28
N LEU A 92 -0.61 -18.62 -2.35
CA LEU A 92 -0.27 -19.88 -1.68
C LEU A 92 -1.19 -20.23 -0.51
N GLY A 93 -2.12 -19.35 -0.13
CA GLY A 93 -2.97 -19.56 1.06
C GLY A 93 -2.24 -19.34 2.39
N LYS A 94 -1.03 -18.76 2.38
CA LYS A 94 -0.29 -18.35 3.59
C LYS A 94 -0.84 -17.02 4.11
N LEU A 95 -2.13 -17.01 4.50
CA LEU A 95 -2.88 -15.77 4.75
C LEU A 95 -2.37 -14.98 5.96
N SER A 96 -1.87 -15.65 7.00
CA SER A 96 -1.26 -14.99 8.16
C SER A 96 0.02 -14.22 7.80
N ASP A 97 0.86 -14.82 6.94
CA ASP A 97 2.09 -14.19 6.46
C ASP A 97 1.75 -13.03 5.52
N ALA A 98 0.80 -13.25 4.60
CA ALA A 98 0.28 -12.21 3.71
C ALA A 98 -0.28 -11.01 4.47
N LEU A 99 -0.94 -11.24 5.61
CA LEU A 99 -1.48 -10.17 6.44
C LEU A 99 -0.35 -9.36 7.08
N THR A 100 0.70 -10.03 7.54
CA THR A 100 1.90 -9.37 8.09
C THR A 100 2.60 -8.54 7.02
N SER A 101 2.84 -9.14 5.84
CA SER A 101 3.46 -8.47 4.70
C SER A 101 2.65 -7.27 4.21
N SER A 102 1.32 -7.38 4.12
CA SER A 102 0.45 -6.27 3.69
C SER A 102 0.42 -5.10 4.68
N LYS A 103 0.40 -5.38 6.00
CA LYS A 103 0.56 -4.33 7.03
C LYS A 103 1.89 -3.61 6.89
N ARG A 104 2.97 -4.36 6.63
CA ARG A 104 4.31 -3.80 6.44
C ARG A 104 4.38 -2.85 5.23
N VAL A 105 3.64 -3.11 4.16
CA VAL A 105 3.50 -2.16 3.03
C VAL A 105 2.99 -0.80 3.52
N ILE A 106 1.95 -0.79 4.34
CA ILE A 106 1.33 0.45 4.85
C ILE A 106 2.26 1.17 5.82
N GLU A 107 2.99 0.43 6.67
CA GLU A 107 3.98 1.03 7.58
C GLU A 107 5.11 1.75 6.83
N ILE A 108 5.60 1.15 5.74
CA ILE A 108 6.70 1.70 4.94
C ILE A 108 6.19 2.84 4.03
N ALA A 109 4.99 2.69 3.47
CA ALA A 109 4.41 3.62 2.51
C ALA A 109 2.93 3.94 2.83
N PRO A 110 2.67 4.75 3.88
CA PRO A 110 1.30 5.01 4.36
C PRO A 110 0.43 5.83 3.39
N LEU A 111 1.04 6.44 2.36
CA LEU A 111 0.33 7.18 1.32
C LEU A 111 0.11 6.34 0.05
N TRP A 112 0.59 5.09 0.02
CA TRP A 112 0.44 4.24 -1.14
C TRP A 112 -0.86 3.44 -1.07
N PHE A 113 -1.87 3.87 -1.83
CA PHE A 113 -3.21 3.28 -1.79
C PHE A 113 -3.23 1.75 -2.01
N ARG A 114 -2.27 1.20 -2.77
CA ARG A 114 -2.22 -0.24 -3.07
C ARG A 114 -2.00 -1.10 -1.83
N GLY A 115 -1.30 -0.61 -0.82
CA GLY A 115 -1.13 -1.31 0.45
C GLY A 115 -2.47 -1.57 1.14
N TYR A 116 -3.38 -0.60 1.09
CA TYR A 116 -4.72 -0.72 1.66
C TYR A 116 -5.64 -1.65 0.84
N VAL A 117 -5.55 -1.60 -0.50
CA VAL A 117 -6.26 -2.56 -1.37
C VAL A 117 -5.81 -4.00 -1.07
N LEU A 118 -4.51 -4.22 -0.95
CA LEU A 118 -3.96 -5.53 -0.65
C LEU A 118 -4.34 -6.02 0.75
N LEU A 119 -4.29 -5.15 1.77
CA LEU A 119 -4.76 -5.48 3.12
C LEU A 119 -6.22 -5.94 3.09
N SER A 120 -7.10 -5.22 2.40
CA SER A 120 -8.52 -5.58 2.29
C SER A 120 -8.74 -6.94 1.63
N GLU A 121 -7.97 -7.27 0.59
CA GLU A 121 -8.02 -8.58 -0.07
C GLU A 121 -7.61 -9.71 0.88
N VAL A 122 -6.49 -9.55 1.57
CA VAL A 122 -5.97 -10.56 2.49
C VAL A 122 -6.91 -10.77 3.67
N THR A 123 -7.40 -9.68 4.27
CA THR A 123 -8.34 -9.73 5.39
C THR A 123 -9.63 -10.46 5.02
N LEU A 124 -10.22 -10.14 3.87
CA LEU A 124 -11.43 -10.83 3.41
C LEU A 124 -11.17 -12.31 3.15
N ARG A 125 -10.02 -12.65 2.55
CA ARG A 125 -9.68 -14.04 2.25
C ARG A 125 -9.45 -14.86 3.52
N GLN A 126 -8.79 -14.28 4.53
CA GLN A 126 -8.52 -14.95 5.80
C GLN A 126 -9.81 -15.32 6.55
N CYS A 127 -10.83 -14.47 6.45
CA CYS A 127 -12.10 -14.71 7.13
C CYS A 127 -13.11 -15.53 6.33
N CYS A 128 -12.87 -15.76 5.03
CA CYS A 128 -13.67 -16.73 4.26
C CYS A 128 -13.54 -18.16 4.79
N ASP A 129 -12.46 -18.48 5.52
CA ASP A 129 -12.22 -19.79 6.12
C ASP A 129 -12.75 -19.88 7.58
N SER A 130 -13.28 -18.78 8.14
CA SER A 130 -13.84 -18.76 9.50
C SER A 130 -15.32 -19.12 9.51
N SER A 131 -15.71 -20.03 10.42
CA SER A 131 -17.11 -20.38 10.69
C SER A 131 -17.83 -19.38 11.61
N SER A 132 -17.13 -18.37 12.13
CA SER A 132 -17.67 -17.38 13.07
C SER A 132 -18.20 -16.15 12.34
N VAL A 133 -19.51 -15.91 12.39
CA VAL A 133 -20.15 -14.73 11.77
C VAL A 133 -19.56 -13.42 12.29
N ASN A 134 -19.24 -13.34 13.58
CA ASN A 134 -18.65 -12.15 14.19
C ASN A 134 -17.27 -11.82 13.61
N ASP A 135 -16.46 -12.84 13.30
CA ASP A 135 -15.12 -12.65 12.74
C ASP A 135 -15.21 -12.17 11.28
N VAL A 136 -16.21 -12.67 10.54
CA VAL A 136 -16.50 -12.24 9.16
C VAL A 136 -16.92 -10.78 9.13
N ASP A 137 -17.80 -10.34 10.03
CA ASP A 137 -18.26 -8.95 10.07
C ASP A 137 -17.13 -8.00 10.50
N ALA A 138 -16.33 -8.36 11.50
CA ALA A 138 -15.16 -7.58 11.90
C ALA A 138 -14.16 -7.43 10.74
N ALA A 139 -13.92 -8.50 9.99
CA ALA A 139 -13.03 -8.48 8.83
C ALA A 139 -13.56 -7.62 7.68
N LYS A 140 -14.88 -7.64 7.44
CA LYS A 140 -15.52 -6.76 6.47
C LYS A 140 -15.37 -5.30 6.85
N GLU A 141 -15.52 -4.93 8.12
CA GLU A 141 -15.32 -3.55 8.58
C GLU A 141 -13.85 -3.10 8.43
N ILE A 142 -12.89 -3.96 8.77
CA ILE A 142 -11.46 -3.67 8.54
C ILE A 142 -11.18 -3.48 7.05
N ALA A 143 -11.69 -4.38 6.21
CA ALA A 143 -11.51 -4.31 4.76
C ALA A 143 -12.16 -3.05 4.16
N LYS A 144 -13.35 -2.67 4.65
CA LYS A 144 -14.06 -1.46 4.25
C LYS A 144 -13.25 -0.21 4.58
N ALA A 145 -12.77 -0.06 5.81
CA ALA A 145 -11.97 1.07 6.23
C ALA A 145 -10.68 1.20 5.39
N ALA A 146 -10.05 0.07 5.05
CA ALA A 146 -8.89 0.06 4.17
C ALA A 146 -9.25 0.54 2.74
N LEU A 147 -10.34 0.06 2.15
CA LEU A 147 -10.77 0.50 0.82
C LEU A 147 -11.18 1.97 0.78
N GLU A 148 -11.84 2.49 1.83
CA GLU A 148 -12.15 3.92 1.95
C GLU A 148 -10.86 4.75 1.99
N ARG A 149 -9.84 4.29 2.72
CA ARG A 149 -8.54 4.95 2.73
C ARG A 149 -7.84 4.89 1.37
N ALA A 150 -7.93 3.76 0.66
CA ALA A 150 -7.40 3.63 -0.69
C ALA A 150 -8.07 4.61 -1.66
N LEU A 151 -9.41 4.72 -1.60
CA LEU A 151 -10.20 5.63 -2.43
C LEU A 151 -9.89 7.11 -2.13
N PHE A 152 -9.67 7.45 -0.86
CA PHE A 152 -9.27 8.79 -0.45
C PHE A 152 -7.90 9.17 -1.03
N LEU A 153 -6.94 8.24 -1.03
CA LEU A 153 -5.58 8.48 -1.51
C LEU A 153 -5.51 8.50 -3.04
N GLU A 154 -6.28 7.66 -3.73
CA GLU A 154 -6.33 7.60 -5.20
C GLU A 154 -7.79 7.45 -5.67
N PRO A 155 -8.49 8.55 -6.00
CA PRO A 155 -9.88 8.49 -6.44
C PRO A 155 -10.10 7.64 -7.70
N ASN A 156 -9.11 7.53 -8.60
CA ASN A 156 -9.24 6.71 -9.80
C ASN A 156 -9.23 5.20 -9.52
N VAL A 157 -8.84 4.76 -8.31
CA VAL A 157 -8.93 3.36 -7.91
C VAL A 157 -10.36 2.83 -7.96
N SER A 158 -11.37 3.72 -7.90
CA SER A 158 -12.78 3.37 -8.13
C SER A 158 -13.06 2.72 -9.50
N LYS A 159 -12.16 2.89 -10.47
CA LYS A 159 -12.26 2.27 -11.81
C LYS A 159 -11.49 0.94 -11.91
N ASP A 160 -10.67 0.61 -10.91
CA ASP A 160 -9.90 -0.64 -10.87
C ASP A 160 -10.83 -1.83 -10.60
N SER A 161 -10.76 -2.86 -11.45
CA SER A 161 -11.65 -4.02 -11.37
C SER A 161 -11.47 -4.81 -10.07
N LYS A 162 -10.25 -4.82 -9.51
CA LYS A 162 -9.95 -5.55 -8.28
C LYS A 162 -10.53 -4.80 -7.08
N PHE A 163 -10.37 -3.48 -7.03
CA PHE A 163 -11.02 -2.62 -6.04
C PHE A 163 -12.55 -2.83 -6.03
N LEU A 164 -13.19 -2.72 -7.20
CA LEU A 164 -14.64 -2.94 -7.34
C LEU A 164 -15.08 -4.33 -6.88
N SER A 165 -14.31 -5.38 -7.20
CA SER A 165 -14.59 -6.73 -6.74
C SER A 165 -14.50 -6.87 -5.21
N LEU A 166 -13.59 -6.16 -4.55
CA LEU A 166 -13.46 -6.18 -3.09
C LEU A 166 -14.61 -5.42 -2.41
N CYS A 167 -14.99 -4.26 -2.94
CA CYS A 167 -16.18 -3.52 -2.51
C CYS A 167 -17.44 -4.40 -2.56
N ALA A 168 -17.65 -5.11 -3.68
CA ALA A 168 -18.78 -6.02 -3.85
C ALA A 168 -18.79 -7.16 -2.81
N LYS A 169 -17.62 -7.72 -2.44
CA LYS A 169 -17.51 -8.78 -1.41
C LYS A 169 -17.89 -8.31 -0.01
N ILE A 170 -17.66 -7.04 0.29
CA ILE A 170 -18.03 -6.44 1.58
C ILE A 170 -19.54 -6.09 1.59
N GLY A 171 -20.15 -5.94 0.40
CA GLY A 171 -21.48 -5.35 0.26
C GLY A 171 -21.47 -3.83 0.44
N ALA A 172 -20.29 -3.21 0.42
CA ALA A 172 -20.10 -1.78 0.57
C ALA A 172 -19.89 -1.14 -0.81
N MET A 173 -20.67 -0.10 -1.11
CA MET A 173 -20.68 0.72 -2.32
C MET A 173 -21.54 0.20 -3.47
N SER A 174 -22.86 0.25 -3.26
CA SER A 174 -23.74 0.79 -4.31
C SER A 174 -23.44 2.29 -4.40
N ALA A 175 -22.80 2.73 -5.47
CA ALA A 175 -22.70 4.15 -5.79
C ALA A 175 -24.11 4.64 -6.16
N SER A 176 -24.70 5.47 -5.30
CA SER A 176 -25.80 6.37 -5.67
C SER A 176 -25.24 7.70 -6.15
#